data_AF-A0A0R3WYY7-F1
#
_entry.id   AF-A0A0R3WYY7-F1
#
_cell.length_a   1.000
_cell.length_b   1.000
_cell.length_c   1.000
_cell.angle_alpha   90.00
_cell.angle_beta   90.00
_cell.angle_gamma   90.00
#
_symmetry.space_group_name_H-M   'P 1'
#
loop_
_entity.id
_entity.type
_entity.pdbx_description
1 polymer ?
#
loop_
_entity_poly.entity_id
_entity_poly.type
_entity_poly.pdbx_seq_one_letter_code
_entity_poly.pdbx_strand_id
1 'polypeptide(L)'
;LFSLFCFPEISREIVATPEGWSKPASGHNYVRVTFDRTPVMSTYLVAMVVGDFEYISSKSPCGGTTWTEESYGEYALGVAEKALPFYAELFGCPYPLPKLDLIALPDFACGAMENWGLVTYRCCLCWAVVGWTLGGIVRAMKVMVGMCNAVGGRRVL
;
A
#
# COMPACT_ATOMS: atom_id res chain seq x y z
N LEU A 1 0.85 -2.08 17.23
CA LEU A 1 0.61 -0.95 16.32
C LEU A 1 1.61 -0.96 15.18
N PHE A 2 1.12 -1.30 13.99
CA PHE A 2 1.84 -1.17 12.74
C PHE A 2 1.54 0.19 12.10
N SER A 3 2.55 0.75 11.44
CA SER A 3 2.42 1.97 10.64
C SER A 3 2.87 1.66 9.23
N LEU A 4 1.99 1.86 8.27
CA LEU A 4 2.24 1.66 6.86
C LEU A 4 2.24 3.01 6.15
N PHE A 5 3.19 3.16 5.26
CA PHE A 5 3.34 4.31 4.40
C PHE A 5 3.64 3.84 2.98
N CYS A 6 3.41 4.71 2.01
CA CYS A 6 3.74 4.52 0.59
C CYS A 6 5.13 3.92 0.33
N PHE A 7 6.10 4.16 1.23
CA PHE A 7 7.50 3.76 1.07
C PHE A 7 8.01 2.90 2.24
N PRO A 8 9.08 2.12 2.04
CA PRO A 8 9.61 1.24 3.07
C PRO A 8 9.96 1.99 4.36
N GLU A 9 9.75 1.31 5.48
CA GLU A 9 10.20 1.81 6.79
C GLU A 9 11.72 1.72 6.87
N ILE A 10 12.38 2.82 7.25
CA ILE A 10 13.82 2.90 7.47
C ILE A 10 14.15 2.55 8.92
N SER A 11 13.43 3.13 9.88
CA SER A 11 13.73 3.00 11.30
C SER A 11 12.48 3.14 12.16
N ARG A 12 12.41 2.35 13.23
CA ARG A 12 11.48 2.53 14.35
C ARG A 12 12.24 2.67 15.64
N GLU A 13 12.00 3.77 16.35
CA GLU A 13 12.68 4.10 17.58
C GLU A 13 11.68 4.52 18.65
N ILE A 14 11.85 3.99 19.86
CA ILE A 14 11.09 4.45 21.02
C ILE A 14 11.66 5.80 21.43
N VAL A 15 10.82 6.83 21.46
CA VAL A 15 11.21 8.18 21.83
C VAL A 15 10.62 8.55 23.18
N ALA A 16 11.38 9.35 23.93
CA ALA A 16 10.87 9.98 25.14
C ALA A 16 9.66 10.87 24.79
N THR A 17 8.78 11.11 25.76
CA THR A 17 7.64 12.02 25.59
C THR A 17 8.14 13.39 25.12
N PRO A 18 7.73 13.85 23.92
CA PRO A 18 8.11 15.18 23.44
C PRO A 18 7.61 16.27 24.39
N GLU A 19 8.34 17.38 24.42
CA GLU A 19 7.96 18.54 25.24
C GLU A 19 6.59 19.08 24.80
N GLY A 20 5.66 19.23 25.76
CA GLY A 20 4.28 19.67 25.51
C GLY A 20 3.26 18.57 25.21
N TRP A 21 3.66 17.29 25.20
CA TRP A 21 2.75 16.16 24.98
C TRP A 21 2.37 15.47 26.29
N SER A 22 1.13 14.97 26.39
CA SER A 22 0.72 14.17 27.55
C SER A 22 1.49 12.86 27.59
N LYS A 23 1.82 12.38 28.80
CA LYS A 23 2.38 11.04 28.95
C LYS A 23 1.40 10.01 28.39
N PRO A 24 1.87 9.02 27.62
CA PRO A 24 1.02 7.97 27.09
C PRO A 24 0.43 7.14 28.25
N ALA A 25 -0.69 6.47 28.01
CA ALA A 25 -1.32 5.58 29.00
C ALA A 25 -0.32 4.54 29.51
N SER A 26 -0.50 4.09 30.75
CA SER A 26 0.44 3.18 31.44
C SER A 26 0.77 1.96 30.59
N GLY A 27 2.04 1.82 30.21
CA GLY A 27 2.54 0.70 29.38
C GLY A 27 2.76 1.03 27.90
N HIS A 28 2.37 2.21 27.42
CA HIS A 28 2.62 2.65 26.05
C HIS A 28 3.80 3.62 25.96
N ASN A 29 4.50 3.63 24.83
CA ASN A 29 5.57 4.57 24.53
C ASN A 29 5.28 5.32 23.23
N TYR A 30 5.82 6.52 23.09
CA TYR A 30 5.86 7.19 21.80
C TYR A 30 6.90 6.48 20.91
N VAL A 31 6.53 6.21 19.67
CA VAL A 31 7.40 5.59 18.67
C VAL A 31 7.54 6.55 17.50
N ARG A 32 8.78 6.84 17.12
CA ARG A 32 9.10 7.53 15.88
C ARG A 32 9.36 6.49 14.81
N VAL A 33 8.61 6.60 13.72
CA VAL A 33 8.81 5.77 12.53
C VAL A 33 9.23 6.67 11.38
N THR A 34 10.36 6.33 10.76
CA THR A 34 10.91 7.06 9.61
C THR A 34 10.73 6.20 8.37
N PHE A 35 10.19 6.77 7.31
CA PHE A 35 10.01 6.11 6.02
C PHE A 35 10.93 6.68 4.96
N ASP A 36 11.18 5.89 3.92
CA ASP A 36 12.02 6.31 2.81
C ASP A 36 11.42 7.47 2.00
N ARG A 37 12.30 8.26 1.40
CA ARG A 37 11.92 9.48 0.69
C ARG A 37 11.14 9.12 -0.56
N THR A 38 9.95 9.69 -0.69
CA THR A 38 9.15 9.50 -1.90
C THR A 38 9.80 10.20 -3.10
N PRO A 39 9.64 9.67 -4.32
CA PRO A 39 9.89 10.42 -5.53
C PRO A 39 8.91 11.61 -5.63
N VAL A 40 9.12 12.49 -6.62
CA VAL A 40 8.20 13.59 -6.89
C VAL A 40 6.85 13.01 -7.32
N MET A 41 5.82 13.25 -6.51
CA MET A 41 4.47 12.74 -6.72
C MET A 41 3.43 13.79 -6.28
N SER A 42 2.22 13.70 -6.83
CA SER A 42 1.11 14.57 -6.45
C SER A 42 0.68 14.31 -5.00
N THR A 43 0.33 15.38 -4.27
CA THR A 43 -0.09 15.31 -2.86
C THR A 43 -1.29 14.37 -2.63
N TYR A 44 -2.16 14.21 -3.61
CA TYR A 44 -3.31 13.29 -3.56
C TYR A 44 -2.93 11.81 -3.41
N LEU A 45 -1.72 11.43 -3.85
CA LEU A 45 -1.25 10.04 -3.82
C LEU A 45 -0.54 9.67 -2.51
N VAL A 46 -0.42 10.61 -1.57
CA VAL A 46 0.22 10.38 -0.27
C VAL A 46 -0.77 9.67 0.65
N ALA A 47 -0.37 8.52 1.20
CA ALA A 47 -1.19 7.76 2.13
C ALA A 47 -0.37 7.18 3.29
N MET A 48 -1.00 7.19 4.47
CA MET A 48 -0.47 6.61 5.69
C MET A 48 -1.60 5.89 6.42
N VAL A 49 -1.32 4.69 6.90
CA VAL A 49 -2.26 3.90 7.69
C VAL A 49 -1.58 3.48 8.99
N VAL A 50 -2.25 3.68 10.12
CA VAL A 50 -1.77 3.27 11.43
C VAL A 50 -2.86 2.43 12.09
N GLY A 51 -2.50 1.24 12.54
CA GLY A 51 -3.44 0.33 13.18
C GLY A 51 -2.83 -1.04 13.47
N ASP A 52 -3.63 -1.91 14.06
CA ASP A 52 -3.26 -3.29 14.29
C ASP A 52 -3.84 -4.13 13.15
N PHE A 53 -2.99 -4.46 12.18
CA PHE A 53 -3.33 -5.25 11.00
C PHE A 53 -2.47 -6.50 10.96
N GLU A 54 -3.08 -7.60 10.54
CA GLU A 54 -2.37 -8.82 10.14
C GLU A 54 -1.96 -8.71 8.67
N TYR A 55 -0.93 -9.46 8.27
CA TYR A 55 -0.39 -9.39 6.93
C TYR A 55 0.06 -10.74 6.40
N ILE A 56 -0.04 -10.86 5.08
CA ILE A 56 0.48 -11.98 4.30
C ILE A 56 1.39 -11.38 3.23
N SER A 57 2.65 -11.76 3.23
CA SER A 57 3.64 -11.32 2.25
C SER A 57 3.96 -12.43 1.27
N SER A 58 4.18 -12.09 -0.01
CA SER A 58 4.82 -13.01 -0.94
C SER A 58 6.10 -12.41 -1.52
N LYS A 59 7.10 -13.29 -1.70
CA LYS A 59 8.39 -12.97 -2.34
C LYS A 59 8.32 -13.12 -3.86
N SER A 60 7.25 -12.62 -4.49
CA SER A 60 7.28 -12.46 -5.93
C SER A 60 8.43 -11.49 -6.31
N PRO A 61 9.01 -11.58 -7.52
CA PRO A 61 10.07 -10.68 -7.96
C PRO A 61 9.70 -9.19 -7.86
N CYS A 62 8.41 -8.91 -7.77
CA CYS A 62 7.81 -7.58 -7.69
C CYS A 62 7.45 -7.14 -6.26
N GLY A 63 7.70 -7.96 -5.24
CA GLY A 63 7.66 -7.56 -3.82
C GLY A 63 6.29 -7.17 -3.25
N GLY A 64 5.21 -7.84 -3.69
CA GLY A 64 3.86 -7.55 -3.19
C GLY A 64 3.62 -8.04 -1.76
N THR A 65 3.17 -7.14 -0.87
CA THR A 65 2.73 -7.48 0.50
C THR A 65 1.27 -7.07 0.66
N THR A 66 0.43 -7.96 1.18
CA THR A 66 -1.00 -7.67 1.41
C THR A 66 -1.28 -7.65 2.90
N TRP A 67 -1.97 -6.61 3.36
CA TRP A 67 -2.34 -6.36 4.75
C TRP A 67 -3.86 -6.48 4.91
N THR A 68 -4.34 -7.57 5.50
CA THR A 68 -5.78 -7.86 5.66
C THR A 68 -5.97 -9.03 6.62
N GLU A 69 -7.21 -9.26 7.07
CA GLU A 69 -7.59 -10.50 7.74
C GLU A 69 -7.28 -11.72 6.86
N GLU A 70 -6.72 -12.75 7.51
CA GLU A 70 -6.01 -13.90 6.93
C GLU A 70 -6.76 -14.57 5.76
N SER A 71 -8.09 -14.72 5.88
CA SER A 71 -8.93 -15.47 4.94
C SER A 71 -9.10 -14.80 3.56
N TYR A 72 -8.93 -13.49 3.45
CA TYR A 72 -9.11 -12.75 2.20
C TYR A 72 -7.80 -12.25 1.59
N GLY A 73 -6.71 -12.28 2.36
CA GLY A 73 -5.39 -11.83 1.93
C GLY A 73 -4.74 -12.70 0.88
N GLU A 74 -4.92 -14.01 0.96
CA GLU A 74 -4.35 -14.96 0.01
C GLU A 74 -4.90 -14.75 -1.40
N TYR A 75 -6.21 -14.50 -1.53
CA TYR A 75 -6.83 -14.25 -2.83
C TYR A 75 -6.34 -12.92 -3.44
N ALA A 76 -6.34 -11.84 -2.65
CA ALA A 76 -5.87 -10.54 -3.10
C ALA A 76 -4.38 -10.59 -3.52
N LEU A 77 -3.55 -11.29 -2.75
CA LEU A 77 -2.15 -11.51 -3.06
C LEU A 77 -1.97 -12.31 -4.35
N GLY A 78 -2.67 -13.43 -4.51
CA GLY A 78 -2.59 -14.26 -5.72
C GLY A 78 -3.05 -13.54 -7.00
N VAL A 79 -4.00 -12.60 -6.90
CA VAL A 79 -4.37 -11.75 -8.04
C VAL A 79 -3.30 -10.68 -8.30
N ALA A 80 -2.76 -10.05 -7.26
CA ALA A 80 -1.70 -9.04 -7.40
C ALA A 80 -0.43 -9.64 -8.04
N GLU A 81 -0.03 -10.85 -7.63
CA GLU A 81 1.13 -11.57 -8.19
C GLU A 81 0.98 -11.90 -9.68
N LYS A 82 -0.25 -12.15 -10.15
CA LYS A 82 -0.52 -12.40 -11.57
C LYS A 82 -0.67 -11.11 -12.35
N ALA A 83 -1.25 -10.08 -11.74
CA ALA A 83 -1.49 -8.79 -12.38
C ALA A 83 -0.18 -8.02 -12.61
N LEU A 84 0.75 -8.00 -11.65
CA LEU A 84 2.01 -7.26 -11.76
C LEU A 84 2.81 -7.62 -13.04
N PRO A 85 3.12 -8.91 -13.32
CA PRO A 85 3.85 -9.28 -14.54
C PRO A 85 3.01 -9.04 -15.79
N PHE A 86 1.70 -9.30 -15.76
CA PHE A 86 0.81 -9.06 -16.91
C PHE A 86 0.84 -7.60 -17.36
N TYR A 87 0.71 -6.67 -16.42
CA TYR A 87 0.73 -5.24 -16.74
C TYR A 87 2.14 -4.71 -17.01
N ALA A 88 3.17 -5.29 -16.40
CA ALA A 88 4.55 -4.97 -16.73
C ALA A 88 4.88 -5.32 -18.20
N GLU A 89 4.37 -6.46 -18.69
CA GLU A 89 4.45 -6.85 -20.10
C GLU A 89 3.59 -5.95 -20.99
N LEU A 90 2.34 -5.71 -20.61
CA LEU A 90 1.40 -4.89 -21.39
C LEU A 90 1.91 -3.47 -21.64
N PHE A 91 2.50 -2.83 -20.63
CA PHE A 91 3.02 -1.47 -20.72
C PHE A 91 4.51 -1.40 -21.04
N GLY A 92 5.20 -2.54 -21.11
CA GLY A 92 6.64 -2.62 -21.34
C GLY A 92 7.48 -1.92 -20.27
N CYS A 93 6.96 -1.79 -19.05
CA CYS A 93 7.59 -1.07 -17.95
C CYS A 93 7.42 -1.87 -16.64
N PRO A 94 8.52 -2.28 -15.98
CA PRO A 94 8.42 -2.97 -14.71
C PRO A 94 7.88 -2.05 -13.61
N TYR A 95 7.26 -2.63 -12.59
CA TYR A 95 6.81 -1.87 -11.42
C TYR A 95 8.02 -1.14 -10.77
N PRO A 96 7.98 0.20 -10.65
CA PRO A 96 9.18 0.98 -10.32
C PRO A 96 9.45 1.07 -8.81
N LEU A 97 8.51 0.68 -7.96
CA LEU A 97 8.67 0.76 -6.51
C LEU A 97 9.16 -0.58 -5.92
N PRO A 98 9.93 -0.54 -4.82
CA PRO A 98 10.46 -1.73 -4.17
C PRO A 98 9.40 -2.57 -3.46
N LYS A 99 8.21 -2.01 -3.23
CA LYS A 99 7.09 -2.70 -2.57
C LYS A 99 5.74 -2.23 -3.10
N LEU A 100 4.74 -3.10 -2.95
CA LEU A 100 3.33 -2.78 -3.14
C LEU A 100 2.55 -3.31 -1.95
N ASP A 101 2.02 -2.40 -1.13
CA ASP A 101 1.15 -2.74 -0.01
C ASP A 101 -0.32 -2.65 -0.44
N LEU A 102 -1.09 -3.71 -0.19
CA LEU A 102 -2.53 -3.79 -0.43
C LEU A 102 -3.26 -3.87 0.91
N ILE A 103 -4.02 -2.85 1.31
CA ILE A 103 -4.69 -2.80 2.61
C ILE A 103 -6.21 -2.75 2.52
N ALA A 104 -6.86 -3.66 3.24
CA ALA A 104 -8.31 -3.69 3.41
C ALA A 104 -8.75 -2.83 4.61
N LEU A 105 -9.58 -1.82 4.38
CA LEU A 105 -10.16 -0.96 5.41
C LEU A 105 -11.67 -1.22 5.55
N PRO A 106 -12.21 -1.40 6.77
CA PRO A 106 -13.62 -1.75 6.97
C PRO A 106 -14.58 -0.64 6.50
N ASP A 107 -14.22 0.62 6.71
CA ASP A 107 -15.05 1.77 6.35
C ASP A 107 -14.34 2.70 5.35
N PHE A 108 -14.37 2.32 4.08
CA PHE A 108 -13.76 3.10 3.00
C PHE A 108 -14.80 3.54 1.96
N ALA A 109 -15.14 4.83 2.00
CA ALA A 109 -16.21 5.42 1.18
C ALA A 109 -15.94 5.37 -0.33
N CYS A 110 -14.66 5.44 -0.75
CA CYS A 110 -14.28 5.52 -2.16
C CYS A 110 -14.12 4.14 -2.85
N GLY A 111 -14.38 3.03 -2.14
CA GLY A 111 -14.26 1.67 -2.66
C GLY A 111 -12.81 1.19 -2.78
N ALA A 112 -11.99 1.85 -3.60
CA ALA A 112 -10.54 1.63 -3.70
C ALA A 112 -9.82 2.92 -4.10
N MET A 113 -8.60 3.11 -3.58
CA MET A 113 -7.75 4.27 -3.85
C MET A 113 -6.32 3.84 -4.07
N GLU A 114 -5.70 4.48 -5.04
CA GLU A 114 -4.60 3.95 -5.82
C GLU A 114 -3.29 4.68 -5.47
N ASN A 115 -3.06 4.81 -4.15
CA ASN A 115 -1.90 5.52 -3.63
C ASN A 115 -0.62 4.74 -3.94
N TRP A 116 0.47 5.47 -4.15
CA TRP A 116 1.71 4.88 -4.60
C TRP A 116 2.30 3.99 -3.51
N GLY A 117 2.50 2.70 -3.82
CA GLY A 117 3.04 1.72 -2.88
C GLY A 117 2.12 1.34 -1.73
N LEU A 118 0.92 1.94 -1.61
CA LEU A 118 -0.06 1.65 -0.56
C LEU A 118 -1.50 1.79 -1.07
N VAL A 119 -2.02 0.72 -1.69
CA VAL A 119 -3.37 0.70 -2.23
C VAL A 119 -4.36 0.36 -1.13
N THR A 120 -5.27 1.28 -0.84
CA THR A 120 -6.34 1.09 0.16
C THR A 120 -7.64 0.68 -0.53
N TYR A 121 -8.31 -0.36 -0.05
CA TYR A 121 -9.61 -0.78 -0.56
C TYR A 121 -10.55 -1.17 0.57
N ARG A 122 -11.86 -1.17 0.30
CA ARG A 122 -12.88 -1.49 1.30
C ARG A 122 -12.89 -2.99 1.59
N CYS A 123 -13.01 -3.39 2.86
CA CYS A 123 -13.12 -4.81 3.25
C CYS A 123 -14.34 -5.50 2.64
N CYS A 124 -15.43 -4.76 2.37
CA CYS A 124 -16.59 -5.29 1.64
C CYS A 124 -16.27 -5.70 0.18
N LEU A 125 -15.14 -5.23 -0.37
CA LEU A 125 -14.61 -5.64 -1.68
C LEU A 125 -13.97 -7.05 -1.62
N CYS A 126 -13.63 -7.55 -0.43
CA CYS A 126 -13.29 -8.96 -0.20
C CYS A 126 -14.54 -9.83 -0.02
N TRP A 127 -15.65 -9.26 0.47
CA TRP A 127 -16.91 -9.96 0.73
C TRP A 127 -17.71 -10.31 -0.54
N ALA A 128 -17.48 -9.61 -1.66
CA ALA A 128 -18.36 -9.71 -2.81
C ALA A 128 -17.59 -9.78 -4.13
N VAL A 129 -17.57 -10.99 -4.68
CA VAL A 129 -17.56 -11.26 -6.12
C VAL A 129 -16.27 -10.88 -6.86
N VAL A 130 -15.69 -11.91 -7.50
CA VAL A 130 -14.59 -11.91 -8.47
C VAL A 130 -14.53 -10.66 -9.40
N GLY A 131 -15.63 -9.98 -9.67
CA GLY A 131 -15.68 -8.77 -10.51
C GLY A 131 -15.21 -7.45 -9.87
N TRP A 132 -15.33 -7.25 -8.55
CA TRP A 132 -15.05 -5.94 -7.93
C TRP A 132 -13.66 -5.83 -7.29
N THR A 133 -13.11 -6.93 -6.78
CA THR A 133 -11.68 -7.03 -6.38
C THR A 133 -10.76 -6.78 -7.58
N LEU A 134 -11.17 -7.27 -8.76
CA LEU A 134 -10.57 -6.93 -10.05
C LEU A 134 -10.59 -5.42 -10.30
N GLY A 135 -11.67 -4.70 -9.96
CA GLY A 135 -11.74 -3.24 -10.12
C GLY A 135 -10.79 -2.45 -9.21
N GLY A 136 -10.57 -2.92 -7.98
CA GLY A 136 -9.57 -2.35 -7.05
C GLY A 136 -8.14 -2.61 -7.51
N ILE A 137 -7.85 -3.84 -7.96
CA ILE A 137 -6.54 -4.21 -8.49
C ILE A 137 -6.28 -3.58 -9.86
N VAL A 138 -7.27 -3.46 -10.73
CA VAL A 138 -7.17 -2.72 -12.00
C VAL A 138 -6.90 -1.24 -11.75
N ARG A 139 -7.47 -0.64 -10.69
CA ARG A 139 -7.11 0.72 -10.26
C ARG A 139 -5.68 0.80 -9.73
N ALA A 140 -5.27 -0.14 -8.86
CA ALA A 140 -3.89 -0.29 -8.43
C ALA A 140 -2.92 -0.43 -9.63
N MET A 141 -3.36 -1.08 -10.71
CA MET A 141 -2.55 -1.29 -11.91
C MET A 141 -2.57 -0.06 -12.84
N LYS A 142 -3.63 0.76 -12.85
CA LYS A 142 -3.59 2.11 -13.44
C LYS A 142 -2.53 2.99 -12.78
N VAL A 143 -2.24 2.77 -11.49
CA VAL A 143 -1.10 3.43 -10.81
C VAL A 143 0.21 3.10 -11.50
N MET A 144 0.42 1.87 -12.00
CA MET A 144 1.63 1.52 -12.72
C MET A 144 1.84 2.41 -13.95
N VAL A 145 0.78 2.69 -14.72
CA VAL A 145 0.86 3.60 -15.87
C VAL A 145 1.24 5.02 -15.42
N GLY A 146 0.60 5.53 -14.37
CA GLY A 146 0.92 6.84 -13.80
C GLY A 146 2.36 6.92 -13.26
N MET A 147 2.84 5.85 -12.63
CA MET A 147 4.20 5.73 -12.09
C MET A 147 5.25 5.63 -13.19
N CYS A 148 5.04 4.81 -14.22
CA CYS A 148 5.96 4.71 -15.35
C CYS A 148 6.08 6.06 -16.08
N ASN A 149 4.98 6.80 -16.21
CA ASN A 149 4.99 8.15 -16.77
C ASN A 149 5.76 9.14 -15.89
N ALA A 150 5.65 9.04 -14.57
CA ALA A 150 6.29 9.96 -13.63
C ALA A 150 7.78 9.65 -13.37
N VAL A 151 8.15 8.37 -13.31
CA VAL A 151 9.54 7.91 -13.09
C VAL A 151 10.33 7.88 -14.40
N GLY A 152 9.68 7.55 -15.52
CA GLY A 152 10.33 7.42 -16.83
C GLY A 152 10.38 8.71 -17.67
N GLY A 153 9.78 9.81 -17.22
CA GLY A 153 9.71 11.08 -17.96
C GLY A 153 8.98 11.01 -19.32
N ARG A 154 8.44 9.84 -19.70
CA ARG A 154 7.64 9.67 -20.91
C ARG A 154 6.20 9.96 -20.54
N ARG A 155 5.65 11.07 -21.05
CA ARG A 155 4.19 11.23 -21.11
C ARG A 155 3.66 10.23 -22.12
N VAL A 156 3.11 9.12 -21.66
CA VAL A 156 2.16 8.36 -22.49
C VAL A 156 0.79 8.98 -22.24
N LEU A 157 0.27 9.58 -23.32
CA LEU A 157 -1.02 10.27 -23.43
C LEU A 157 -2.21 9.37 -23.08
#